data_AF-A0A6N3B6V7-F1
#
_entry.id   AF-A0A6N3B6V7-F1
#
_cell.length_a   1.000
_cell.length_b   1.000
_cell.length_c   1.000
_cell.angle_alpha   90.00
_cell.angle_beta   90.00
_cell.angle_gamma   90.00
#
_symmetry.space_group_name_H-M   'P 1'
#
loop_
_entity.id
_entity.type
_entity.pdbx_description
1 polymer ?
#
loop_
_entity_poly.entity_id
_entity_poly.type
_entity_poly.pdbx_seq_one_letter_code
_entity_poly.pdbx_strand_id
1 'polypeptide(L)'
;MFLNTIVYNDTQCDSVKRSISTYRENFKNFNYELEKRVCHDEELKYFYSNITSENIKVSILDKVASDKLLQKRYSKDLMKFFNFYSNVLSEETNFLKDNSNIENSINILHSNNDKLQTKLQEIYIQFEKKFSKEPPRDLEFNNIVVTLPEGDNNEINKVDRFNFSNRISLQS
;
A
#
# COMPACT_ATOMS: atom_id res chain seq x y z
N MET A 1 -10.77 -17.86 30.56
CA MET A 1 -10.99 -17.36 29.18
C MET A 1 -9.70 -16.68 28.76
N PHE A 2 -8.83 -17.37 28.03
CA PHE A 2 -7.54 -16.82 27.64
C PHE A 2 -7.76 -15.85 26.48
N LEU A 3 -7.58 -14.56 26.74
CA LEU A 3 -7.35 -13.57 25.70
C LEU A 3 -6.08 -14.00 24.98
N ASN A 4 -6.20 -14.48 23.74
CA ASN A 4 -5.09 -14.64 22.84
C ASN A 4 -4.53 -13.23 22.55
N THR A 5 -3.68 -12.74 23.43
CA THR A 5 -2.83 -11.59 23.15
C THR A 5 -1.91 -12.05 22.03
N ILE A 6 -2.28 -11.75 20.79
CA ILE A 6 -1.40 -11.97 19.67
C ILE A 6 -0.26 -10.98 19.85
N VAL A 7 0.84 -11.47 20.42
CA VAL A 7 2.09 -10.72 20.53
C VAL A 7 2.64 -10.61 19.11
N TYR A 8 2.28 -9.53 18.43
CA TYR A 8 2.76 -9.24 17.08
C TYR A 8 4.17 -8.66 17.15
N ASN A 9 5.12 -9.32 16.48
CA ASN A 9 6.53 -8.96 16.47
C ASN A 9 6.79 -7.81 15.46
N ASP A 10 7.42 -6.71 15.89
CA ASP A 10 7.68 -5.54 15.03
C ASP A 10 8.55 -5.86 13.81
N THR A 11 9.33 -6.94 13.89
CA THR A 11 10.16 -7.50 12.80
C THR A 11 9.38 -7.83 11.52
N GLN A 12 8.07 -8.13 11.61
CA GLN A 12 7.25 -8.44 10.44
C GLN A 12 6.92 -7.19 9.62
N CYS A 13 6.62 -6.07 10.27
CA CYS A 13 6.38 -4.80 9.58
C CYS A 13 7.63 -4.32 8.85
N ASP A 14 8.79 -4.44 9.49
CA ASP A 14 10.07 -4.05 8.88
C ASP A 14 10.41 -4.92 7.67
N SER A 15 10.06 -6.21 7.72
CA SER A 15 10.21 -7.13 6.59
C SER A 15 9.31 -6.74 5.41
N VAL A 16 8.04 -6.40 5.66
CA VAL A 16 7.11 -5.94 4.62
C VAL A 16 7.59 -4.62 4.01
N LYS A 17 8.03 -3.66 4.82
CA LYS A 17 8.60 -2.39 4.34
C LYS A 17 9.81 -2.63 3.45
N ARG A 18 10.71 -3.53 3.85
CA ARG A 18 11.87 -3.90 3.03
C ARG A 18 11.44 -4.46 1.68
N SER A 19 10.48 -5.40 1.66
CA SER A 19 9.94 -5.94 0.41
C SER A 19 9.29 -4.87 -0.48
N ILE A 20 8.57 -3.90 0.10
CA ILE A 20 8.01 -2.77 -0.64
C ILE A 20 9.12 -1.91 -1.26
N SER A 21 10.16 -1.58 -0.49
CA SER A 21 11.31 -0.81 -0.96
C SER A 21 12.04 -1.52 -2.09
N THR A 22 12.32 -2.82 -1.97
CA THR A 22 12.97 -3.63 -3.01
C THR A 22 12.12 -3.67 -4.28
N TYR A 23 10.79 -3.84 -4.16
CA TYR A 23 9.90 -3.77 -5.32
C TYR A 23 9.98 -2.41 -6.03
N ARG A 24 9.94 -1.29 -5.27
CA ARG A 24 10.03 0.07 -5.83
C ARG A 24 11.34 0.32 -6.55
N GLU A 25 12.44 -0.17 -5.98
CA GLU A 25 13.76 -0.05 -6.57
C GLU A 25 13.86 -0.84 -7.88
N ASN A 26 13.44 -2.11 -7.88
CA ASN A 26 13.45 -2.93 -9.10
C ASN A 26 12.52 -2.36 -10.17
N PHE A 27 11.36 -1.84 -9.79
CA PHE A 27 10.44 -1.19 -10.73
C PHE A 27 11.12 0.04 -11.37
N LYS A 28 11.73 0.90 -10.56
CA LYS A 28 12.44 2.08 -11.06
C LYS A 28 13.61 1.71 -11.97
N ASN A 29 14.38 0.69 -11.61
CA ASN A 29 15.52 0.23 -12.40
C ASN A 29 15.06 -0.32 -13.75
N PHE A 30 14.04 -1.18 -13.76
CA PHE A 30 13.50 -1.74 -15.00
C PHE A 30 12.92 -0.65 -15.89
N ASN A 31 12.18 0.29 -15.29
CA ASN A 31 11.60 1.42 -16.01
C ASN A 31 12.67 2.30 -16.67
N TYR A 32 13.75 2.60 -15.94
CA TYR A 32 14.87 3.38 -16.44
C TYR A 32 15.60 2.69 -17.61
N GLU A 33 15.78 1.37 -17.56
CA GLU A 33 16.38 0.62 -18.66
C GLU A 33 15.48 0.56 -19.90
N LEU A 34 14.15 0.52 -19.72
CA LEU A 34 13.20 0.65 -20.83
C LEU A 34 13.26 2.05 -21.45
N GLU A 35 13.19 3.12 -20.65
CA GLU A 35 13.24 4.50 -21.13
C GLU A 35 14.48 4.77 -22.01
N LYS A 36 15.66 4.29 -21.60
CA LYS A 36 16.90 4.43 -22.39
C LYS A 36 16.81 3.81 -23.78
N ARG A 37 16.12 2.68 -23.91
CA ARG A 37 16.06 1.92 -25.17
C ARG A 37 14.98 2.45 -26.09
N VAL A 38 13.89 2.87 -25.47
CA VAL A 38 12.75 3.49 -26.15
C VAL A 38 13.11 4.87 -26.70
N CYS A 39 14.12 5.58 -26.16
CA CYS A 39 14.40 6.96 -26.57
C CYS A 39 14.83 7.14 -28.04
N HIS A 40 15.21 6.05 -28.72
CA HIS A 40 15.64 6.07 -30.13
C HIS A 40 14.52 5.70 -31.12
N ASP A 41 13.34 5.31 -30.62
CA ASP A 41 12.19 4.88 -31.43
C ASP A 41 10.94 5.66 -31.02
N GLU A 42 10.48 6.56 -31.90
CA GLU A 42 9.34 7.44 -31.60
C GLU A 42 7.99 6.69 -31.49
N GLU A 43 7.80 5.60 -32.24
CA GLU A 43 6.57 4.79 -32.12
C GLU A 43 6.56 4.06 -30.77
N LEU A 44 7.69 3.48 -30.40
CA LEU A 44 7.85 2.75 -29.15
C LEU A 44 7.80 3.68 -27.94
N LYS A 45 8.27 4.92 -28.10
CA LYS A 45 8.18 6.00 -27.10
C LYS A 45 6.76 6.47 -26.89
N TYR A 46 6.00 6.63 -27.97
CA TYR A 46 4.57 6.90 -27.88
C TYR A 46 3.82 5.76 -27.18
N PHE A 47 4.09 4.51 -27.57
CA PHE A 47 3.51 3.32 -26.94
C PHE A 47 3.81 3.26 -25.44
N TYR A 48 5.08 3.42 -25.07
CA TYR A 48 5.53 3.44 -23.68
C TYR A 48 4.87 4.56 -22.85
N SER A 49 4.78 5.78 -23.40
CA SER A 49 4.15 6.93 -22.73
C SER A 49 2.66 6.71 -22.47
N ASN A 50 1.92 6.15 -23.43
CA ASN A 50 0.49 5.87 -23.25
C ASN A 50 0.28 4.90 -22.09
N ILE A 51 1.02 3.79 -22.10
CA ILE A 51 0.95 2.73 -21.10
C ILE A 51 1.35 3.22 -19.70
N THR A 52 2.39 4.05 -19.59
CA THR A 52 2.82 4.58 -18.28
C THR A 52 1.89 5.64 -17.72
N SER A 53 1.32 6.50 -18.57
CA SER A 53 0.39 7.56 -18.14
C SER A 53 -0.89 7.02 -17.49
N GLU A 54 -1.38 5.86 -17.92
CA GLU A 54 -2.57 5.23 -17.36
C GLU A 54 -2.34 4.60 -15.97
N ASN A 55 -1.09 4.35 -15.59
CA ASN A 55 -0.76 3.37 -14.56
C ASN A 55 -0.07 3.91 -13.31
N ILE A 56 0.10 5.24 -13.21
CA ILE A 56 0.49 5.95 -11.98
C ILE A 56 -0.74 6.02 -11.04
N LYS A 57 -1.33 4.87 -10.69
CA LYS A 57 -2.25 4.75 -9.55
C LYS A 57 -1.42 4.50 -8.28
N VAL A 58 -0.60 5.50 -7.95
CA VAL A 58 0.27 5.60 -6.75
C VAL A 58 -0.51 5.38 -5.44
N SER A 59 -1.83 5.50 -5.46
CA SER A 59 -2.71 5.44 -4.29
C SER A 59 -2.61 4.16 -3.43
N ILE A 60 -2.68 2.95 -4.00
CA ILE A 60 -2.86 1.75 -3.15
C ILE A 60 -1.55 1.22 -2.55
N LEU A 61 -0.45 1.32 -3.30
CA LEU A 61 0.87 0.97 -2.78
C LEU A 61 1.27 1.86 -1.59
N ASP A 62 1.00 3.17 -1.68
CA ASP A 62 1.27 4.12 -0.59
C ASP A 62 0.37 3.89 0.62
N LYS A 63 -0.91 3.56 0.41
CA LYS A 63 -1.82 3.18 1.50
C LYS A 63 -1.30 1.94 2.24
N VAL A 64 -0.90 0.90 1.51
CA VAL A 64 -0.33 -0.31 2.10
C VAL A 64 0.99 -0.02 2.82
N ALA A 65 1.83 0.86 2.28
CA ALA A 65 3.11 1.24 2.89
C ALA A 65 2.97 2.08 4.18
N SER A 66 1.88 2.85 4.31
CA SER A 66 1.62 3.71 5.47
C SER A 66 0.83 2.99 6.59
N ASP A 67 -0.03 2.02 6.26
CA ASP A 67 -0.86 1.33 7.24
C ASP A 67 -0.12 0.17 7.94
N LYS A 68 0.33 0.42 9.17
CA LYS A 68 1.01 -0.59 10.02
C LYS A 68 0.09 -1.75 10.41
N LEU A 69 -1.20 -1.53 10.64
CA LEU A 69 -2.12 -2.59 11.07
C LEU A 69 -2.40 -3.56 9.92
N LEU A 70 -2.60 -3.03 8.71
CA LEU A 70 -2.72 -3.80 7.49
C LEU A 70 -1.44 -4.62 7.24
N GLN A 71 -0.27 -3.99 7.34
CA GLN A 71 1.02 -4.68 7.18
C GLN A 71 1.20 -5.83 8.18
N LYS A 72 0.87 -5.61 9.47
CA LYS A 72 0.96 -6.67 10.49
C LYS A 72 0.02 -7.83 10.17
N ARG A 73 -1.22 -7.51 9.78
CA ARG A 73 -2.27 -8.52 9.57
C ARG A 73 -2.08 -9.37 8.32
N TYR A 74 -1.55 -8.77 7.24
CA TYR A 74 -1.36 -9.41 5.94
C TYR A 74 0.12 -9.59 5.58
N SER A 75 1.01 -9.59 6.58
CA SER A 75 2.47 -9.59 6.38
C SER A 75 2.95 -10.66 5.43
N LYS A 76 2.51 -11.91 5.62
CA LYS A 76 2.87 -13.06 4.79
C LYS A 76 2.45 -12.89 3.32
N ASP A 77 1.22 -12.45 3.08
CA ASP A 77 0.68 -12.28 1.73
C ASP A 77 1.36 -11.12 1.02
N LEU A 78 1.52 -9.99 1.72
CA LEU A 78 2.22 -8.81 1.20
C LEU A 78 3.66 -9.15 0.83
N MET A 79 4.41 -9.79 1.72
CA MET A 79 5.78 -10.22 1.42
C MET A 79 5.82 -11.17 0.23
N LYS A 80 4.90 -12.13 0.15
CA LYS A 80 4.82 -13.05 -1.00
C LYS A 80 4.62 -12.29 -2.31
N PHE A 81 3.67 -11.37 -2.37
CA PHE A 81 3.40 -10.60 -3.59
C PHE A 81 4.56 -9.67 -3.94
N PHE A 82 5.06 -8.88 -3.00
CA PHE A 82 6.17 -7.97 -3.27
C PHE A 82 7.43 -8.71 -3.71
N ASN A 83 7.81 -9.79 -3.03
CA ASN A 83 8.99 -10.56 -3.41
C ASN A 83 8.81 -11.22 -4.79
N PHE A 84 7.63 -11.77 -5.09
CA PHE A 84 7.35 -12.37 -6.39
C PHE A 84 7.50 -11.35 -7.53
N TYR A 85 6.77 -10.23 -7.46
CA TYR A 85 6.82 -9.23 -8.53
C TYR A 85 8.17 -8.49 -8.58
N SER A 86 8.83 -8.32 -7.44
CA SER A 86 10.20 -7.78 -7.39
C SER A 86 11.20 -8.69 -8.09
N ASN A 87 11.11 -10.01 -7.90
CA ASN A 87 11.97 -10.97 -8.59
C ASN A 87 11.72 -10.96 -10.10
N VAL A 88 10.46 -10.96 -10.53
CA VAL A 88 10.13 -10.86 -11.96
C VAL A 88 10.74 -9.60 -12.58
N LEU A 89 10.60 -8.43 -11.94
CA LEU A 89 11.22 -7.20 -12.44
C LEU A 89 12.75 -7.29 -12.52
N SER A 90 13.39 -7.92 -11.53
CA SER A 90 14.83 -8.12 -11.53
C SER A 90 15.28 -9.06 -12.65
N GLU A 91 14.55 -10.15 -12.89
CA GLU A 91 14.82 -11.11 -13.96
C GLU A 91 14.64 -10.44 -15.32
N GLU A 92 13.53 -9.74 -15.55
CA GLU A 92 13.26 -9.02 -16.79
C GLU A 92 14.31 -7.94 -17.07
N THR A 93 14.78 -7.24 -16.04
CA THR A 93 15.89 -6.28 -16.18
C THR A 93 17.17 -6.96 -16.66
N ASN A 94 17.49 -8.15 -16.13
CA ASN A 94 18.66 -8.93 -16.54
C ASN A 94 18.52 -9.54 -17.96
N PHE A 95 17.28 -9.84 -18.37
CA PHE A 95 16.96 -10.34 -19.72
C PHE A 95 16.85 -9.24 -20.76
N LEU A 96 16.72 -7.98 -20.35
CA LEU A 96 16.75 -6.84 -21.24
C LEU A 96 18.17 -6.71 -21.82
N LYS A 97 18.39 -7.22 -23.03
CA LYS A 97 19.64 -7.11 -23.83
C LYS A 97 19.34 -6.38 -25.14
N ASP A 98 20.36 -6.02 -25.92
CA ASP A 98 20.20 -5.19 -27.12
C ASP A 98 19.22 -5.76 -28.16
N ASN A 99 19.02 -7.08 -28.16
CA ASN A 99 18.16 -7.79 -29.09
C ASN A 99 16.78 -8.12 -28.49
N SER A 100 16.48 -7.66 -27.29
CA SER A 100 15.25 -8.00 -26.58
C SER A 100 14.05 -7.28 -27.20
N ASN A 101 12.91 -7.96 -27.21
CA ASN A 101 11.65 -7.34 -27.63
C ASN A 101 11.21 -6.32 -26.56
N ILE A 102 11.42 -5.04 -26.84
CA ILE A 102 11.14 -3.94 -25.90
C ILE A 102 9.63 -3.80 -25.67
N GLU A 103 8.79 -3.97 -26.70
CA GLU A 103 7.32 -3.94 -26.55
C GLU A 103 6.84 -5.01 -25.57
N ASN A 104 7.35 -6.24 -25.71
CA ASN A 104 7.02 -7.32 -24.79
C ASN A 104 7.45 -6.98 -23.35
N SER A 105 8.62 -6.36 -23.19
CA SER A 105 9.15 -5.95 -21.89
C SER A 105 8.29 -4.85 -21.24
N ILE A 106 7.82 -3.89 -22.03
CA ILE A 106 6.86 -2.85 -21.61
C ILE A 106 5.53 -3.49 -21.17
N ASN A 107 5.01 -4.44 -21.97
CA ASN A 107 3.79 -5.16 -21.63
C ASN A 107 3.92 -5.98 -20.34
N ILE A 108 5.09 -6.61 -20.12
CA ILE A 108 5.38 -7.36 -18.89
C ILE A 108 5.43 -6.41 -17.68
N LEU A 109 6.13 -5.27 -17.78
CA LEU A 109 6.15 -4.23 -16.74
C LEU A 109 4.72 -3.84 -16.35
N HIS A 110 3.92 -3.47 -17.34
CA HIS A 110 2.56 -2.98 -17.14
C HIS A 110 1.65 -4.05 -16.55
N SER A 111 1.59 -5.23 -17.18
CA SER A 111 0.71 -6.33 -16.76
C SER A 111 1.03 -6.79 -15.33
N ASN A 112 2.31 -6.84 -14.97
CA ASN A 112 2.70 -7.27 -13.62
C ASN A 112 2.41 -6.20 -12.57
N ASN A 113 2.60 -4.92 -12.90
CA ASN A 113 2.16 -3.83 -12.03
C ASN A 113 0.65 -3.90 -11.79
N ASP A 114 -0.17 -4.01 -12.83
CA ASP A 114 -1.64 -4.11 -12.71
C ASP A 114 -2.08 -5.26 -11.81
N LYS A 115 -1.47 -6.43 -11.99
CA LYS A 115 -1.78 -7.61 -11.17
C LYS A 115 -1.41 -7.36 -9.71
N LEU A 116 -0.26 -6.75 -9.43
CA LEU A 116 0.12 -6.39 -8.07
C LEU A 116 -0.88 -5.37 -7.49
N GLN A 117 -1.18 -4.28 -8.19
CA GLN A 117 -2.13 -3.27 -7.73
C GLN A 117 -3.50 -3.89 -7.41
N THR A 118 -3.97 -4.80 -8.27
CA THR A 118 -5.23 -5.53 -8.06
C THR A 118 -5.18 -6.38 -6.78
N LYS A 119 -4.08 -7.11 -6.55
CA LYS A 119 -3.91 -7.93 -5.33
C LYS A 119 -3.84 -7.07 -4.07
N LEU A 120 -3.16 -5.93 -4.12
CA LEU A 120 -3.12 -4.98 -3.00
C LEU A 120 -4.50 -4.38 -2.73
N GLN A 121 -5.25 -4.04 -3.77
CA GLN A 121 -6.61 -3.54 -3.66
C GLN A 121 -7.56 -4.57 -3.04
N GLU A 122 -7.46 -5.84 -3.44
CA GLU A 122 -8.21 -6.95 -2.84
C GLU A 122 -7.93 -7.05 -1.33
N ILE A 123 -6.65 -7.04 -0.93
CA ILE A 123 -6.25 -7.08 0.49
C ILE A 123 -6.84 -5.89 1.25
N TYR A 124 -6.72 -4.70 0.69
CA TYR A 124 -7.21 -3.47 1.31
C TYR A 124 -8.73 -3.49 1.50
N ILE A 125 -9.50 -3.90 0.47
CA ILE A 125 -10.96 -4.05 0.58
C ILE A 125 -11.34 -5.09 1.65
N GLN A 126 -10.62 -6.21 1.73
CA GLN A 126 -10.86 -7.24 2.75
C GLN A 126 -10.51 -6.76 4.16
N PHE A 127 -9.54 -5.86 4.29
CA PHE A 127 -9.22 -5.21 5.56
C PHE A 127 -10.33 -4.25 5.98
N GLU A 128 -10.75 -3.34 5.10
CA GLU A 128 -11.81 -2.35 5.36
C GLU A 128 -13.16 -3.00 5.71
N LYS A 129 -13.55 -4.07 5.00
CA LYS A 129 -14.79 -4.84 5.27
C LYS A 129 -14.89 -5.38 6.70
N LYS A 130 -13.77 -5.54 7.40
CA LYS A 130 -13.76 -6.03 8.79
C LYS A 130 -14.10 -4.93 9.80
N PHE A 131 -13.92 -3.67 9.43
CA PHE A 131 -14.31 -2.51 10.25
C PHE A 131 -15.76 -2.08 9.96
N SER A 132 -16.26 -2.29 8.74
CA SER A 132 -17.66 -2.02 8.39
C SER A 132 -18.68 -3.00 9.00
N LYS A 133 -18.22 -4.08 9.65
CA LYS A 133 -19.07 -5.12 10.25
C LYS A 133 -19.21 -5.02 11.77
N GLU A 134 -18.54 -4.07 12.43
CA GLU A 134 -18.80 -3.85 13.85
C GLU A 134 -20.06 -2.98 14.00
N PRO A 135 -21.17 -3.50 14.57
CA PRO A 135 -22.22 -2.61 15.05
C PRO A 135 -21.60 -1.67 16.10
N PRO A 136 -22.16 -0.46 16.30
CA PRO A 136 -21.69 0.45 17.34
C PRO A 136 -21.70 -0.32 18.66
N ARG A 137 -20.51 -0.64 19.16
CA ARG A 137 -20.38 -1.18 20.51
C ARG A 137 -20.55 0.03 21.41
N ASP A 138 -21.63 0.05 22.18
CA ASP A 138 -21.71 0.91 23.35
C ASP A 138 -20.51 0.56 24.23
N LEU A 139 -19.49 1.42 24.18
CA LEU A 139 -18.33 1.32 25.04
C LEU A 139 -18.75 1.84 26.41
N GLU A 140 -19.36 0.97 27.22
CA GLU A 140 -19.55 1.24 28.65
C GLU A 140 -18.18 1.17 29.34
N PHE A 141 -17.46 2.29 29.30
CA PHE A 141 -16.43 2.56 30.28
C PHE A 141 -17.14 2.99 31.56
N ASN A 142 -16.91 2.24 32.64
CA ASN A 142 -17.43 2.49 33.99
C ASN A 142 -17.66 4.00 34.25
N ASN A 143 -18.94 4.39 34.20
CA ASN A 143 -19.50 5.69 34.55
C ASN A 143 -19.11 6.91 33.71
N ILE A 144 -18.72 6.76 32.44
CA ILE A 144 -18.75 7.90 31.49
C ILE A 144 -19.48 7.48 30.22
N VAL A 145 -20.75 7.91 30.11
CA VAL A 145 -21.51 7.85 28.87
C VAL A 145 -21.00 8.99 27.98
N VAL A 146 -20.19 8.65 26.97
CA VAL A 146 -19.81 9.60 25.91
C VAL A 146 -20.79 9.43 24.76
N THR A 147 -21.82 10.28 24.72
CA THR A 147 -22.66 10.45 23.53
C THR A 147 -21.90 11.27 22.50
N LEU A 148 -21.61 10.68 21.34
CA LEU A 148 -21.14 11.44 20.18
C LEU A 148 -22.34 12.24 19.64
N PRO A 149 -22.21 13.56 19.43
CA PRO A 149 -23.32 14.34 18.88
C PRO A 149 -23.62 13.87 17.46
N GLU A 150 -24.91 13.65 17.18
CA GLU A 150 -25.42 13.46 15.83
C GLU A 150 -25.02 14.67 14.99
N GLY A 151 -24.44 14.41 13.83
CA GLY A 151 -23.83 15.43 12.99
C GLY A 151 -24.86 16.41 12.45
N ASP A 152 -24.89 17.62 13.02
CA ASP A 152 -25.50 18.76 12.35
C ASP A 152 -24.60 19.22 11.20
N ASN A 153 -25.15 19.19 10.00
CA ASN A 153 -24.55 19.68 8.77
C ASN A 153 -24.42 21.21 8.80
N ASN A 154 -23.42 21.75 9.52
CA ASN A 154 -23.09 23.17 9.47
C ASN A 154 -21.57 23.35 9.28
N GLU A 155 -21.19 23.89 8.12
CA GLU A 155 -19.82 24.06 7.59
C GLU A 155 -18.93 25.08 8.35
N ILE A 156 -19.07 25.24 9.67
CA ILE A 156 -18.37 26.33 10.40
C ILE A 156 -17.28 25.86 11.38
N ASN A 157 -17.17 24.56 11.70
CA ASN A 157 -16.12 24.08 12.60
C ASN A 157 -15.10 23.15 11.91
N LYS A 158 -14.24 23.75 11.08
CA LYS A 158 -12.84 23.30 10.93
C LYS A 158 -12.04 23.96 12.06
N VAL A 159 -11.04 23.25 12.60
CA VAL A 159 -10.17 23.58 13.76
C VAL A 159 -10.80 23.04 15.05
N ASP A 160 -10.27 22.10 15.83
CA ASP A 160 -8.93 21.52 15.97
C ASP A 160 -9.11 20.03 16.33
N ARG A 161 -8.70 19.13 15.43
CA ARG A 161 -8.69 17.70 15.71
C ARG A 161 -7.39 17.35 16.44
N PHE A 162 -7.54 16.82 17.66
CA PHE A 162 -6.53 16.18 18.48
C PHE A 162 -5.44 17.07 19.08
N ASN A 163 -5.69 17.53 20.31
CA ASN A 163 -4.61 17.86 21.24
C ASN A 163 -4.71 16.95 22.46
N PHE A 164 -4.18 15.72 22.35
CA PHE A 164 -3.86 14.92 23.54
C PHE A 164 -2.61 15.53 24.18
N SER A 165 -2.81 16.58 24.96
CA SER A 165 -1.77 17.14 25.81
C SER A 165 -2.37 17.57 27.13
N ASN A 166 -1.93 16.87 28.18
CA ASN A 166 -2.00 17.24 29.58
C ASN A 166 -3.38 17.26 30.25
N ARG A 167 -3.63 16.21 31.04
CA ARG A 167 -3.75 16.32 32.51
C ARG A 167 -3.80 14.92 33.13
N ILE A 168 -2.61 14.36 33.39
CA ILE A 168 -2.44 13.57 34.60
C ILE A 168 -2.50 14.60 35.75
N SER A 169 -3.59 14.58 36.50
CA SER A 169 -3.62 15.10 37.85
C SER A 169 -4.40 14.10 38.69
N LEU A 170 -3.66 13.10 39.20
CA LEU A 170 -4.02 12.38 40.41
C LEU A 170 -4.13 13.41 41.52
N GLN A 171 -5.29 13.54 42.14
CA GLN A 171 -5.39 14.05 43.50
C GLN A 171 -6.00 12.98 44.38
N SER A 172 -5.31 12.83 45.51
CA SER A 172 -5.46 11.88 46.60
C SER A 172 -6.76 12.05 47.38
#